data_AF-A0A376U7Y9-F1
#
_entry.id   AF-A0A376U7Y9-F1
#
_cell.length_a   1.000
_cell.length_b   1.000
_cell.length_c   1.000
_cell.angle_alpha   90.00
_cell.angle_beta   90.00
_cell.angle_gamma   90.00
#
_symmetry.space_group_name_H-M   'P 1'
#
loop_
_entity.id
_entity.type
_entity.pdbx_description
1 polymer ?
#
loop_
_entity_poly.entity_id
_entity_poly.type
_entity_poly.pdbx_seq_one_letter_code
_entity_poly.pdbx_strand_id
1 'polypeptide(L)'
;MEEQGRVLIEQAIEQPLDPQRLATGVRNEEEALEIYFLSCAAIDIDHFMERSYLNALGDALKIPQDVRDGIERDLEQQKRTLAE
;
A
#
# COMPACT_ATOMS: atom_id res chain seq x y z
N MET A 1 18.51 16.32 19.85
CA MET A 1 18.42 15.21 18.87
C MET A 1 17.00 14.66 18.76
N GLU A 2 16.29 14.37 19.86
CA GLU A 2 14.90 13.89 19.81
C GLU A 2 13.92 14.86 19.12
N GLU A 3 14.03 16.16 19.40
CA GLU A 3 13.20 17.21 18.78
C GLU A 3 13.30 17.21 17.24
N GLN A 4 14.52 17.02 16.71
CA GLN A 4 14.78 17.01 15.27
C GLN A 4 14.23 15.75 14.60
N GLY A 5 14.19 14.63 15.31
CA GLY A 5 13.58 13.38 14.82
C GLY A 5 12.07 13.48 14.71
N ARG A 6 11.40 14.12 15.69
CA ARG A 6 9.94 14.32 15.66
C ARG A 6 9.49 15.19 14.50
N VAL A 7 10.18 16.32 14.28
CA VAL A 7 9.87 17.22 13.15
C VAL A 7 9.99 16.50 11.80
N LEU A 8 10.97 15.59 11.66
CA LEU A 8 11.16 14.80 10.44
C LEU A 8 10.02 13.80 10.19
N ILE A 9 9.48 13.22 11.27
CA ILE A 9 8.32 12.32 11.20
C ILE A 9 7.05 13.11 10.85
N GLU A 10 6.81 14.24 11.50
CA GLU A 10 5.63 15.09 11.22
C GLU A 10 5.63 15.60 9.77
N GLN A 11 6.77 16.08 9.28
CA GLN A 11 6.92 16.48 7.88
C GLN A 11 6.76 15.33 6.89
N ALA A 12 7.07 14.10 7.29
CA ALA A 12 6.84 12.91 6.46
C ALA A 12 5.35 12.52 6.44
N ILE A 13 4.63 12.72 7.54
CA ILE A 13 3.18 12.46 7.63
C ILE A 13 2.38 13.49 6.80
N GLU A 14 2.81 14.75 6.77
CA GLU A 14 2.16 15.80 5.97
C GLU A 14 2.44 15.70 4.46
N GLN A 15 3.41 14.88 4.04
CA GLN A 15 3.68 14.68 2.63
C GLN A 15 2.54 13.91 1.95
N PRO A 16 2.16 14.27 0.71
CA PRO A 16 1.23 13.47 -0.07
C PRO A 16 1.73 12.03 -0.19
N LEU A 17 0.82 11.08 -0.07
CA LEU A 17 1.11 9.69 -0.36
C LEU A 17 1.55 9.56 -1.83
N ASP A 18 2.80 9.12 -2.04
CA ASP A 18 3.42 8.93 -3.36
C ASP A 18 3.74 7.44 -3.59
N PRO A 19 2.89 6.73 -4.35
CA PRO A 19 3.10 5.33 -4.68
C PRO A 19 4.38 5.08 -5.50
N GLN A 20 4.82 6.04 -6.32
CA GLN A 20 6.04 5.88 -7.13
C GLN A 20 7.28 5.90 -6.25
N ARG A 21 7.29 6.75 -5.22
CA ARG A 21 8.38 6.79 -4.23
C ARG A 21 8.51 5.46 -3.49
N LEU A 22 7.39 4.82 -3.13
CA LEU A 22 7.40 3.51 -2.48
C LEU A 22 7.94 2.42 -3.42
N ALA A 23 7.55 2.43 -4.69
CA ALA A 23 8.02 1.48 -5.69
C ALA A 23 9.52 1.62 -6.04
N THR A 24 10.13 2.79 -5.78
CA THR A 24 11.54 3.06 -6.15
C THR A 24 12.54 2.15 -5.41
N GLY A 25 12.21 1.71 -4.18
CA GLY A 25 13.09 0.85 -3.37
C GLY A 25 12.97 -0.64 -3.67
N VAL A 26 12.04 -1.04 -4.54
CA VAL A 26 11.66 -2.44 -4.76
C VAL A 26 12.64 -3.13 -5.70
N ARG A 27 13.21 -4.24 -5.24
CA ARG A 27 14.33 -4.93 -5.90
C ARG A 27 13.88 -6.07 -6.80
N ASN A 28 12.73 -6.67 -6.54
CA ASN A 28 12.23 -7.82 -7.27
C ASN A 28 10.69 -7.92 -7.20
N GLU A 29 10.14 -8.88 -7.95
CA GLU A 29 8.70 -9.11 -8.05
C GLU A 29 8.08 -9.58 -6.72
N GLU A 30 8.80 -10.37 -5.92
CA GLU A 30 8.33 -10.85 -4.62
C GLU A 30 8.13 -9.69 -3.63
N GLU A 31 9.12 -8.81 -3.51
CA GLU A 31 9.06 -7.60 -2.67
C GLU A 31 7.94 -6.67 -3.18
N ALA A 32 7.71 -6.60 -4.50
CA ALA A 32 6.60 -5.83 -5.07
C ALA A 32 5.24 -6.38 -4.63
N LEU A 33 5.04 -7.69 -4.75
CA LEU A 33 3.81 -8.37 -4.34
C LEU A 33 3.57 -8.23 -2.84
N GLU A 34 4.61 -8.37 -2.02
CA GLU A 34 4.52 -8.24 -0.56
C GLU A 34 4.14 -6.81 -0.15
N ILE A 35 4.77 -5.79 -0.76
CA ILE A 35 4.41 -4.38 -0.50
C ILE A 35 2.96 -4.09 -0.89
N TYR A 36 2.50 -4.59 -2.04
CA TYR A 36 1.12 -4.41 -2.47
C TYR A 36 0.15 -5.10 -1.49
N PHE A 37 0.42 -6.35 -1.14
CA PHE A 37 -0.36 -7.12 -0.17
C PHE A 37 -0.46 -6.40 1.18
N LEU A 38 0.68 -5.97 1.75
CA LEU A 38 0.71 -5.23 3.01
C LEU A 38 -0.06 -3.90 2.92
N SER A 39 0.02 -3.22 1.77
CA SER A 39 -0.73 -1.98 1.55
C SER A 39 -2.24 -2.23 1.54
N CYS A 40 -2.72 -3.27 0.85
CA CYS A 40 -4.14 -3.67 0.87
C CYS A 40 -4.61 -4.13 2.26
N ALA A 41 -3.74 -4.75 3.05
CA ALA A 41 -4.06 -5.17 4.42
C ALA A 41 -4.15 -3.98 5.38
N ALA A 42 -3.25 -3.00 5.23
CA ALA A 42 -3.13 -1.84 6.13
C ALA A 42 -4.14 -0.72 5.81
N ILE A 43 -4.54 -0.59 4.54
CA ILE A 43 -5.47 0.46 4.09
C ILE A 43 -6.89 -0.07 4.12
N ASP A 44 -7.78 0.65 4.82
CA ASP A 44 -9.22 0.42 4.70
C ASP A 44 -9.76 1.21 3.50
N ILE A 45 -10.40 0.52 2.56
CA ILE A 45 -10.81 1.12 1.28
C ILE A 45 -12.22 1.68 1.42
N ASP A 46 -12.36 2.75 2.19
CA ASP A 46 -13.64 3.42 2.44
C ASP A 46 -13.93 4.57 1.47
N HIS A 47 -12.88 5.22 0.92
CA HIS A 47 -13.03 6.31 -0.04
C HIS A 47 -12.28 6.06 -1.35
N PHE A 48 -12.56 6.92 -2.33
CA PHE A 48 -11.98 6.86 -3.67
C PHE A 48 -10.46 7.11 -3.66
N MET A 49 -9.95 7.84 -2.67
CA MET A 49 -8.54 8.23 -2.60
C MET A 49 -7.65 7.02 -2.31
N GLU A 50 -8.07 6.15 -1.41
CA GLU A 50 -7.39 4.91 -1.01
C GLU A 50 -7.38 3.93 -2.18
N ARG A 51 -8.51 3.78 -2.88
CA ARG A 51 -8.59 2.98 -4.11
C ARG A 51 -7.66 3.52 -5.21
N SER A 52 -7.64 4.83 -5.40
CA SER A 52 -6.76 5.48 -6.39
C SER A 52 -5.29 5.31 -6.04
N TYR A 53 -4.95 5.38 -4.75
CA TYR A 53 -3.60 5.13 -4.25
C TYR A 53 -3.16 3.69 -4.52
N LEU A 54 -3.96 2.69 -4.15
CA LEU A 54 -3.64 1.28 -4.38
C LEU A 54 -3.50 0.95 -5.87
N ASN A 55 -4.40 1.48 -6.71
CA ASN A 55 -4.27 1.32 -8.17
C ASN A 55 -2.94 1.89 -8.69
N ALA A 56 -2.61 3.13 -8.30
CA ALA A 56 -1.36 3.78 -8.70
C ALA A 56 -0.11 3.07 -8.13
N LEU A 57 -0.22 2.45 -6.95
CA LEU A 57 0.84 1.64 -6.36
C LEU A 57 1.07 0.36 -7.15
N GLY A 58 0.01 -0.36 -7.48
CA GLY A 58 0.11 -1.56 -8.30
C GLY A 58 0.74 -1.26 -9.66
N ASP A 59 0.40 -0.11 -10.27
CA ASP A 59 0.97 0.34 -11.53
C ASP A 59 2.47 0.64 -11.40
N ALA A 60 2.87 1.34 -10.34
CA ALA A 60 4.27 1.65 -10.06
C ALA A 60 5.10 0.39 -9.79
N LEU A 61 4.50 -0.61 -9.14
CA LEU A 61 5.08 -1.93 -8.86
C LEU A 61 5.03 -2.89 -10.06
N LYS A 62 4.37 -2.49 -11.16
CA LYS A 62 4.19 -3.28 -12.39
C LYS A 62 3.48 -4.62 -12.17
N ILE A 63 2.59 -4.69 -11.18
CA ILE A 63 1.84 -5.90 -10.88
C ILE A 63 0.66 -6.00 -11.87
N PRO A 64 0.44 -7.13 -12.55
CA PRO A 64 -0.73 -7.31 -13.43
C PRO A 64 -2.07 -7.15 -12.68
N GLN A 65 -3.09 -6.59 -13.35
CA GLN A 65 -4.37 -6.29 -12.69
C GLN A 65 -5.08 -7.55 -12.15
N ASP A 66 -5.01 -8.66 -12.88
CA ASP A 66 -5.57 -9.94 -12.46
C ASP A 66 -4.95 -10.47 -11.16
N VAL A 67 -3.64 -10.23 -10.97
CA VAL A 67 -2.93 -10.57 -9.74
C VAL A 67 -3.37 -9.67 -8.59
N ARG A 68 -3.49 -8.35 -8.83
CA ARG A 68 -4.00 -7.39 -7.82
C ARG A 68 -5.41 -7.75 -7.35
N ASP A 69 -6.30 -8.02 -8.29
CA ASP A 69 -7.68 -8.41 -7.99
C ASP A 69 -7.72 -9.73 -7.20
N GLY A 70 -6.78 -10.65 -7.44
CA GLY A 70 -6.63 -11.88 -6.67
C GLY A 70 -6.28 -11.60 -5.21
N ILE A 71 -5.25 -10.78 -4.98
CA ILE A 71 -4.79 -10.36 -3.64
C ILE A 71 -5.92 -9.69 -2.86
N GLU A 72 -6.65 -8.76 -3.49
CA GLU A 72 -7.74 -8.02 -2.84
C GLU A 72 -8.88 -8.96 -2.43
N ARG A 73 -9.30 -9.88 -3.32
CA ARG A 73 -10.33 -10.88 -3.00
C ARG A 73 -9.93 -11.79 -1.84
N ASP A 74 -8.69 -12.26 -1.84
CA ASP A 74 -8.18 -13.15 -0.78
C ASP A 74 -8.17 -12.42 0.58
N LEU A 75 -7.73 -11.16 0.61
CA LEU A 75 -7.74 -10.32 1.81
C LEU A 75 -9.16 -10.01 2.29
N GLU A 76 -10.10 -9.70 1.40
CA GLU A 76 -11.50 -9.50 1.76
C GLU A 76 -12.10 -10.76 2.40
N GLN A 77 -11.81 -11.93 1.84
CA GLN A 77 -12.29 -13.20 2.36
C GLN A 77 -11.71 -13.48 3.76
N GLN A 78 -10.41 -13.24 3.95
CA GLN A 78 -9.77 -13.36 5.26
C GLN A 78 -10.38 -12.40 6.29
N LYS A 79 -10.55 -11.12 5.94
CA LYS A 79 -11.15 -10.10 6.82
C LYS A 79 -12.56 -10.52 7.27
N ARG A 80 -13.37 -11.14 6.40
CA ARG A 80 -14.70 -11.66 6.74
C ARG A 80 -14.64 -12.85 7.70
N THR A 81 -13.77 -13.83 7.45
CA THR A 81 -13.62 -14.99 8.34
C THR A 81 -13.15 -14.61 9.74
N LEU A 82 -12.35 -13.56 9.87
CA LEU A 82 -11.88 -13.04 11.16
C LEU A 82 -12.95 -12.23 11.92
N ALA A 83 -14.00 -11.76 11.22
CA ALA A 83 -15.08 -10.96 11.80
C ALA A 83 -16.29 -11.80 12.27
N GLU A 84 -16.30 -13.10 11.96
CA GLU A 84 -17.30 -14.10 12.39
C GLU A 84 -16.90 -14.79 13.71
#